data_AF-A0A972A2K3-F1
#
_entry.id   AF-A0A972A2K3-F1
#
_cell.length_a   1.000
_cell.length_b   1.000
_cell.length_c   1.000
_cell.angle_alpha   90.00
_cell.angle_beta   90.00
_cell.angle_gamma   90.00
#
_symmetry.space_group_name_H-M   'P 1'
#
loop_
_entity.id
_entity.type
_entity.pdbx_description
1 polymer ?
#
loop_
_entity_poly.entity_id
_entity_poly.type
_entity_poly.pdbx_seq_one_letter_code
_entity_poly.pdbx_strand_id
1 'polypeptide(L)' 'LFAVQKIKGGQSSQEIGTNPIVQKWWNYMADIMEVNEDNSPVSIPLEELFHMD' A
#
# COMPACT_ATOMS: atom_id res chain seq x y z
N LEU A 1 -3.31 -1.97 10.59
CA LEU A 1 -4.46 -1.92 9.66
C LEU A 1 -4.40 -3.15 8.75
N PHE A 2 -5.53 -3.67 8.29
CA PHE A 2 -5.57 -4.76 7.29
C PHE A 2 -6.19 -4.22 6.00
N ALA A 3 -5.62 -4.57 4.85
CA ALA A 3 -6.06 -4.12 3.55
C ALA A 3 -6.17 -5.30 2.58
N VAL A 4 -7.17 -5.24 1.70
CA VAL A 4 -7.40 -6.21 0.62
C VAL A 4 -7.78 -5.45 -0.64
N GLN A 5 -7.26 -5.89 -1.78
CA GLN A 5 -7.58 -5.35 -3.09
C GLN A 5 -7.53 -6.47 -4.14
N LYS A 6 -8.48 -6.51 -5.07
CA LYS A 6 -8.43 -7.39 -6.22
C LYS A 6 -7.85 -6.61 -7.40
N ILE A 7 -6.69 -7.03 -7.90
CA ILE A 7 -6.00 -6.38 -9.01
C ILE A 7 -5.98 -7.34 -10.19
N LYS A 8 -6.20 -6.81 -11.40
CA LYS A 8 -5.97 -7.55 -12.62
C LYS A 8 -4.52 -7.32 -13.07
N GLY A 9 -3.67 -8.34 -12.94
CA GLY A 9 -2.22 -8.25 -13.21
C GLY A 9 -1.38 -8.46 -11.95
N GLY A 10 -0.05 -8.38 -12.08
CA GLY A 10 0.89 -8.66 -10.97
C GLY A 10 1.38 -7.44 -10.20
N GLN A 11 0.88 -6.24 -10.50
CA GLN A 11 1.37 -5.00 -9.88
C GLN A 11 0.62 -4.68 -8.59
N SER A 12 1.33 -4.40 -7.50
CA SER A 12 0.74 -3.93 -6.24
C SER A 12 0.48 -2.43 -6.21
N SER A 13 -0.33 -1.97 -5.25
CA SER A 13 -0.60 -0.53 -5.05
C SER A 13 0.58 0.23 -4.43
N GLN A 14 1.60 -0.49 -3.95
CA GLN A 14 2.85 0.08 -3.47
C GLN A 14 3.80 0.39 -4.63
N GLU A 15 3.73 -0.36 -5.74
CA GLU A 15 4.57 -0.15 -6.93
C GLU A 15 4.23 1.13 -7.71
N ILE A 16 3.06 1.72 -7.47
CA ILE A 16 2.68 3.04 -8.03
C ILE A 16 3.22 4.22 -7.21
N GLY A 17 4.09 3.97 -6.21
CA GLY A 17 4.70 4.98 -5.35
C GLY A 17 5.56 6.03 -6.05
N THR A 18 5.92 5.82 -7.32
CA THR A 18 6.61 6.82 -8.16
C THR A 18 5.68 7.92 -8.66
N ASN A 19 4.36 7.75 -8.56
CA ASN A 19 3.40 8.76 -8.96
C ASN A 19 3.40 9.93 -7.95
N PRO A 20 3.64 11.19 -8.38
CA PRO A 20 3.67 12.34 -7.48
C PRO A 20 2.39 12.55 -6.66
N ILE A 21 1.23 12.10 -7.16
CA ILE A 21 -0.04 12.19 -6.44
C ILE A 21 -0.07 11.18 -5.28
N VAL A 22 0.46 9.97 -5.48
CA VAL A 22 0.55 8.95 -4.43
C VAL A 22 1.47 9.42 -3.30
N GLN A 23 2.61 10.02 -3.64
CA GLN A 23 3.54 10.58 -2.66
C GLN A 23 2.91 11.74 -1.86
N LYS A 24 2.10 12.59 -2.48
CA LYS A 24 1.35 13.63 -1.76
C LYS A 24 0.37 13.02 -0.75
N TRP A 25 -0.29 11.92 -1.11
CA TRP A 25 -1.19 11.21 -0.21
C TRP A 25 -0.44 10.59 0.97
N TRP A 26 0.72 9.98 0.73
CA TRP A 26 1.59 9.46 1.78
C TRP A 26 2.01 10.54 2.77
N ASN A 27 2.49 11.68 2.27
CA ASN A 27 2.84 12.83 3.12
C ASN A 27 1.67 13.32 3.97
N TYR A 28 0.44 13.29 3.43
CA TYR A 28 -0.75 13.70 4.16
C TYR A 28 -1.13 12.74 5.29
N MET A 29 -0.85 11.44 5.13
CA MET A 29 -1.22 10.39 6.09
C MET A 29 -0.12 10.07 7.11
N ALA A 30 1.08 10.62 6.94
CA ALA A 30 2.27 10.26 7.72
C ALA A 30 2.20 10.64 9.21
N ASP A 31 1.31 11.55 9.59
CA ASP A 31 1.09 11.96 10.98
C ASP A 31 0.28 10.94 11.80
N ILE A 32 -0.47 10.06 11.14
CA ILE A 32 -1.37 9.08 11.77
C ILE A 32 -1.03 7.62 11.45
N MET A 33 0.05 7.37 10.73
CA MET A 33 0.45 6.03 10.27
C MET A 33 1.91 5.75 10.62
N GLU A 34 2.26 4.46 10.74
CA GLU A 34 3.66 4.04 10.73
C GLU A 34 4.19 4.07 9.28
N VAL A 35 5.27 4.80 9.05
CA VAL A 35 5.81 5.08 7.72
C VAL A 35 7.32 4.85 7.63
N ASN A 36 7.79 4.58 6.41
CA ASN A 36 9.21 4.57 6.05
C ASN A 36 9.75 6.01 5.92
N GLU A 37 11.06 6.17 5.68
CA GLU A 37 11.71 7.49 5.52
C GLU A 37 11.16 8.31 4.34
N ASP A 38 10.59 7.66 3.32
CA ASP A 38 9.95 8.30 2.17
C ASP A 38 8.45 8.60 2.39
N ASN A 39 7.97 8.47 3.62
CA ASN A 39 6.57 8.57 4.05
C ASN A 39 5.64 7.48 3.50
N SER A 40 6.15 6.49 2.75
CA SER A 40 5.34 5.35 2.36
C SER A 40 4.92 4.53 3.60
N PRO A 41 3.69 3.99 3.66
CA PRO A 41 3.23 3.25 4.82
C PRO A 41 3.99 1.92 4.97
N VAL A 42 4.45 1.61 6.17
CA VAL A 42 5.03 0.29 6.47
C VAL A 42 3.97 -0.78 6.18
N SER A 43 4.27 -1.68 5.26
CA SER A 43 3.33 -2.69 4.76
C SER A 43 3.99 -4.06 4.74
N ILE A 44 3.31 -5.05 5.32
CA ILE A 44 3.76 -6.45 5.33
C ILE A 44 2.81 -7.25 4.43
N PRO A 45 3.30 -7.94 3.38
CA PRO A 45 2.45 -8.75 2.53
C PRO A 45 1.88 -9.94 3.31
N LEU A 46 0.61 -10.25 3.07
CA LEU A 46 -0.06 -11.42 3.62
C LEU A 46 -0.19 -12.49 2.53
N GLU A 47 0.18 -13.72 2.87
CA GLU A 47 -0.04 -14.87 1.98
C GLU A 47 -1.52 -15.27 1.99
N GLU A 48 -2.12 -15.30 0.81
CA GLU A 48 -3.50 -15.75 0.63
C GLU A 48 -3.55 -17.28 0.70
N LEU A 49 -4.08 -17.82 1.80
CA LEU A 49 -4.15 -19.27 2.00
C LEU A 49 -5.45 -19.90 1.47
N PHE A 50 -6.51 -19.10 1.32
CA PHE A 50 -7.82 -19.59 0.91
C PHE A 50 -8.68 -18.46 0.32
N HIS A 51 -9.44 -18.80 -0.72
CA HIS A 51 -10.48 -17.98 -1.33
C HIS A 51 -11.65 -18.85 -1.80
N MET A 52 -12.88 -18.34 -1.69
CA MET A 52 -14.10 -18.97 -2.19
C MET A 52 -14.95 -17.91 -2.90
N ASP A 53 -15.40 -18.22 -4.13
CA ASP A 53 -16.21 -17.31 -4.96
C ASP A 53 -17.67 -17.18 -4.49
#